data_AF-A0A9P7TPC6-F1
#
_entry.id   AF-A0A9P7TPC6-F1
#
_cell.length_a   1.000
_cell.length_b   1.000
_cell.length_c   1.000
_cell.angle_alpha   90.00
_cell.angle_beta   90.00
_cell.angle_gamma   90.00
#
_symmetry.space_group_name_H-M   'P 1'
#
loop_
_entity.id
_entity.type
_entity.pdbx_description
1 polymer ?
#
loop_
_entity_poly.entity_id
_entity_poly.type
_entity_poly.pdbx_seq_one_letter_code
_entity_poly.pdbx_strand_id
1 'polypeptide(L)'
;MAIISCFPEIDVRVWISGRPATEYPSPDQRDDNGNMRSGAGRGAVRTHECYIESKSGQTYTVDISTTPELRLPPTKSLLMYLSVDGEKVHGVFATPTSLKGIPVPIKHSFIGPQRASSTPGYIIQDKLRFSPVSTVEESSKTKLERDSKIVANLGIIEVEIFSCTLLQAKPYILPSRRSRDEALTIAEKAMKGKELSHGTTYSQGETRLNPGSRSVCNRELLAVYKFHYRSHDALQREMILPPRDPAVSDEVSAMTEDEARSLAQQYLRLKREPQVKSEDKKPLLSKRTIDLTEDDDAQGSGCGRVKRPKAIDDGCDFIDLT
;
A
#
# COMPACT_ATOMS: atom_id res chain seq x y z
N MET A 1 -10.88 -7.80 7.43
CA MET A 1 -11.14 -6.85 8.53
C MET A 1 -9.90 -6.86 9.38
N ALA A 2 -9.18 -5.74 9.38
CA ALA A 2 -7.89 -5.64 10.03
C ALA A 2 -8.06 -5.35 11.53
N ILE A 3 -7.81 -6.36 12.35
CA ILE A 3 -7.83 -6.25 13.81
C ILE A 3 -6.48 -6.69 14.34
N ILE A 4 -5.86 -5.85 15.18
CA ILE A 4 -4.68 -6.25 15.96
C ILE A 4 -5.18 -6.94 17.23
N SER A 5 -4.77 -8.19 17.45
CA SER A 5 -5.24 -9.05 18.55
C SER A 5 -5.08 -8.46 19.95
N CYS A 6 -4.12 -7.54 20.16
CA CYS A 6 -3.92 -6.87 21.44
C CYS A 6 -4.68 -5.54 21.60
N PHE A 7 -5.33 -5.05 20.55
CA PHE A 7 -6.27 -3.93 20.58
C PHE A 7 -7.54 -4.31 19.79
N PRO A 8 -8.25 -5.39 20.20
CA PRO A 8 -9.44 -5.86 19.48
C PRO A 8 -10.56 -4.81 19.46
N GLU A 9 -10.48 -3.81 20.33
CA GLU A 9 -11.42 -2.70 20.43
C GLU A 9 -11.18 -1.62 19.37
N ILE A 10 -10.13 -1.72 18.55
CA ILE A 10 -9.85 -0.78 17.46
C ILE A 10 -9.90 -1.52 16.12
N ASP A 11 -10.71 -0.99 15.22
CA ASP A 11 -10.95 -1.56 13.90
C ASP A 11 -10.63 -0.52 12.83
N VAL A 12 -9.81 -0.90 11.86
CA VAL A 12 -9.41 -0.06 10.73
C VAL A 12 -9.82 -0.75 9.44
N ARG A 13 -10.55 -0.04 8.58
CA ARG A 13 -11.05 -0.59 7.32
C ARG A 13 -10.81 0.38 6.16
N VAL A 14 -10.37 -0.16 5.03
CA VAL A 14 -10.32 0.59 3.78
C VAL A 14 -11.64 0.37 3.03
N TRP A 15 -12.28 1.46 2.61
CA TRP A 15 -13.48 1.41 1.78
C TRP A 15 -13.14 1.88 0.38
N ILE A 16 -13.42 1.04 -0.62
CA ILE A 16 -13.16 1.34 -2.03
C ILE A 16 -14.51 1.47 -2.73
N SER A 17 -14.77 2.63 -3.34
CA SER A 17 -16.04 2.93 -4.02
C SER A 17 -17.29 2.61 -3.17
N GLY A 18 -17.23 2.90 -1.86
CA GLY A 18 -18.34 2.68 -0.93
C GLY A 18 -18.52 1.24 -0.44
N ARG A 19 -17.61 0.31 -0.76
CA ARG A 19 -17.61 -1.07 -0.26
C ARG A 19 -16.36 -1.36 0.57
N PRO A 20 -16.42 -2.19 1.62
CA PRO A 20 -15.22 -2.57 2.35
C PRO A 20 -14.29 -3.35 1.42
N ALA A 21 -13.00 -3.02 1.45
CA ALA A 21 -11.99 -3.71 0.66
C ALA A 21 -11.85 -5.17 1.13
N THR A 22 -11.64 -6.07 0.17
CA THR A 22 -11.23 -7.45 0.48
C THR A 22 -9.78 -7.43 0.92
N GLU A 23 -9.53 -7.92 2.13
CA GLU A 23 -8.19 -8.03 2.70
C GLU A 23 -7.65 -9.45 2.50
N TYR A 24 -6.40 -9.54 2.05
CA TYR A 24 -5.66 -10.78 1.88
C TYR A 24 -4.48 -10.80 2.85
N PRO A 25 -4.20 -11.94 3.51
CA PRO A 25 -3.09 -12.04 4.45
C PRO A 25 -1.75 -11.85 3.72
N SER A 26 -0.76 -11.31 4.43
CA SER A 26 0.61 -11.28 3.91
C SER A 26 1.23 -12.69 4.00
N PRO A 27 1.97 -13.17 2.99
CA PRO A 27 2.64 -14.47 3.05
C PRO A 27 3.70 -14.53 4.17
N ASP A 28 4.16 -13.35 4.62
CA ASP A 28 5.09 -13.21 5.74
C ASP A 28 4.39 -13.08 7.10
N GLN A 29 3.05 -13.05 7.16
CA GLN A 29 2.31 -13.24 8.42
C GLN A 29 2.48 -14.69 8.87
N ARG A 30 3.61 -14.96 9.52
CA ARG A 30 3.70 -16.08 10.45
C ARG A 30 2.63 -15.82 11.49
N ASP A 31 1.69 -16.76 11.61
CA ASP A 31 0.59 -16.74 12.57
C ASP A 31 0.98 -15.95 13.82
N ASP A 32 0.27 -14.85 14.09
CA ASP A 32 0.47 -14.00 15.27
C ASP A 32 0.34 -14.77 16.61
N ASN A 33 0.01 -16.06 16.56
CA ASN A 33 0.06 -16.98 17.68
C ASN A 33 1.45 -17.59 17.98
N GLY A 34 2.43 -17.50 17.06
CA GLY A 34 3.71 -18.22 17.18
C GLY A 34 4.96 -17.33 17.30
N ASN A 35 4.89 -16.06 16.88
CA ASN A 35 6.04 -15.17 16.93
C ASN A 35 5.96 -14.21 18.13
N MET A 36 5.79 -14.79 19.33
CA MET A 36 6.55 -14.29 20.47
C MET A 36 8.02 -14.36 20.06
N ARG A 37 8.57 -13.30 19.48
CA ARG A 37 10.00 -13.05 19.62
C ARG A 37 10.22 -12.96 21.12
N SER A 38 10.70 -14.05 21.72
CA SER A 38 11.06 -14.21 23.13
C SER A 38 12.26 -13.33 23.54
N GLY A 39 12.22 -12.06 23.13
CA GLY A 39 13.20 -11.00 23.39
C GLY A 39 12.63 -9.58 23.21
N ALA A 40 11.35 -9.42 22.86
CA ALA A 40 10.70 -8.11 22.84
C ALA A 40 10.18 -7.78 24.25
N GLY A 41 10.96 -6.98 25.00
CA GLY A 41 10.52 -6.40 26.26
C GLY A 41 9.24 -5.57 26.10
N ARG A 42 8.67 -5.11 27.23
CA ARG A 42 7.64 -4.06 27.26
C ARG A 42 8.02 -2.94 26.27
N GLY A 43 7.28 -2.79 25.16
CA GLY A 43 7.51 -1.71 24.19
C GLY A 43 7.60 -2.08 22.71
N ALA A 44 7.37 -3.33 22.29
CA ALA A 44 7.25 -3.63 20.86
C ALA A 44 5.90 -3.14 20.30
N VAL A 45 5.97 -2.15 19.40
CA VAL A 45 4.83 -1.65 18.61
C VAL A 45 4.26 -2.79 17.78
N ARG A 46 2.93 -2.91 17.79
CA ARG A 46 2.21 -3.99 17.11
C ARG A 46 1.77 -3.51 15.73
N THR A 47 1.96 -4.35 14.73
CA THR A 47 1.70 -4.00 13.33
C THR A 47 0.84 -5.07 12.69
N HIS A 48 -0.26 -4.67 12.07
CA HIS A 48 -1.07 -5.54 11.20
C HIS A 48 -0.79 -5.17 9.75
N GLU A 49 -0.41 -6.15 8.94
CA GLU A 49 -0.09 -5.96 7.53
C GLU A 49 -0.93 -6.90 6.68
N CYS A 50 -1.63 -6.36 5.69
CA CYS A 50 -2.43 -7.13 4.75
C CYS A 50 -2.40 -6.49 3.37
N TYR A 51 -2.89 -7.22 2.38
CA TYR A 51 -3.02 -6.76 1.01
C TYR A 51 -4.47 -6.44 0.67
N ILE A 52 -4.69 -5.46 -0.20
CA ILE A 52 -6.01 -5.14 -0.76
C ILE A 52 -5.89 -4.95 -2.27
N GLU A 53 -6.97 -5.27 -2.98
CA GLU A 53 -7.05 -5.00 -4.43
C GLU A 53 -7.37 -3.53 -4.68
N SER A 54 -6.61 -2.89 -5.59
CA SER A 54 -6.84 -1.53 -6.06
C SER A 54 -7.04 -1.50 -7.57
N LYS A 55 -7.95 -0.64 -8.04
CA LYS A 55 -8.14 -0.34 -9.47
C LYS A 55 -8.02 1.16 -9.70
N SER A 56 -7.32 1.53 -10.76
CA SER A 56 -7.12 2.91 -11.19
C SER A 56 -8.45 3.65 -11.32
N GLY A 57 -8.47 4.91 -10.88
CA GLY A 57 -9.63 5.78 -10.93
C GLY A 57 -10.62 5.59 -9.77
N GLN A 58 -10.54 4.49 -9.00
CA GLN A 58 -11.43 4.29 -7.86
C GLN A 58 -11.04 5.18 -6.68
N THR A 59 -12.05 5.80 -6.07
CA THR A 59 -11.89 6.54 -4.82
C THR A 59 -11.95 5.59 -3.64
N TYR A 60 -11.26 5.97 -2.56
CA TYR A 60 -11.28 5.20 -1.33
C TYR A 60 -11.24 6.10 -0.09
N THR A 61 -11.66 5.54 1.04
CA THR A 61 -11.56 6.15 2.37
C THR A 61 -10.97 5.15 3.34
N VAL A 62 -10.42 5.63 4.45
CA VAL A 62 -9.95 4.79 5.54
C VAL A 62 -10.77 5.10 6.79
N ASP A 63 -11.54 4.13 7.23
CA ASP A 63 -12.39 4.26 8.40
C ASP A 63 -11.70 3.65 9.61
N ILE A 64 -11.78 4.36 10.72
CA ILE A 64 -11.39 3.88 12.04
C ILE A 64 -12.61 3.90 12.94
N SER A 65 -12.84 2.80 13.63
CA SER A 65 -13.83 2.73 14.67
C SER A 65 -13.29 2.08 15.93
N THR A 66 -13.85 2.47 17.08
CA THR A 66 -13.55 1.81 18.35
C THR A 66 -14.80 1.20 18.93
N THR A 67 -14.66 0.10 19.66
CA THR A 67 -15.76 -0.49 20.40
C THR A 67 -15.94 0.23 21.76
N PRO A 68 -17.12 0.13 22.41
CA PRO A 68 -17.34 0.70 23.75
C PRO A 68 -16.40 0.15 24.83
N GLU A 69 -15.81 -1.03 24.60
CA GLU A 69 -14.90 -1.70 25.53
C GLU A 69 -13.51 -1.05 25.56
N LEU A 70 -13.17 -0.18 24.61
CA LEU A 70 -11.88 0.52 24.60
C LEU A 70 -11.75 1.40 25.87
N ARG A 71 -10.88 0.97 26.78
CA ARG A 71 -10.57 1.69 28.02
C ARG A 71 -9.25 2.44 27.89
N LEU A 72 -9.34 3.76 27.77
CA LEU A 72 -8.19 4.65 27.92
C LEU A 72 -8.22 5.33 29.29
N PRO A 73 -7.04 5.66 29.86
CA PRO A 73 -6.97 6.52 31.03
C PRO A 73 -7.71 7.86 30.78
N PRO A 74 -8.39 8.46 31.78
CA PRO A 74 -9.15 9.70 31.58
C PRO A 74 -8.32 10.89 31.05
N THR A 75 -7.01 10.86 31.24
CA THR A 75 -6.05 11.88 30.78
C THR A 75 -5.50 11.63 29.38
N LYS A 76 -5.94 10.54 28.73
CA LYS A 76 -5.44 10.08 27.43
C LYS A 76 -6.54 10.14 26.37
N SER A 77 -6.10 10.46 25.17
CA SER A 77 -6.89 10.47 23.93
C SER A 77 -6.18 9.62 22.88
N LEU A 78 -6.93 9.15 21.88
CA LEU A 78 -6.34 8.57 20.68
C LEU A 78 -5.92 9.67 19.72
N LEU A 79 -4.76 9.51 19.11
CA LEU A 79 -4.29 10.29 17.98
C LEU A 79 -4.03 9.33 16.83
N MET A 80 -4.71 9.52 15.71
CA MET A 80 -4.64 8.67 14.55
C MET A 80 -4.05 9.47 13.39
N TYR A 81 -3.01 8.93 12.77
CA TYR A 81 -2.42 9.50 11.55
C TYR A 81 -2.65 8.54 10.39
N LEU A 82 -3.06 9.10 9.25
CA LEU A 82 -3.07 8.41 7.97
C LEU A 82 -1.86 8.88 7.17
N SER A 83 -1.09 7.93 6.67
CA SER A 83 -0.05 8.12 5.66
C SER A 83 -0.39 7.28 4.44
N VAL A 84 -0.15 7.81 3.25
CA VAL A 84 -0.35 7.12 1.98
C VAL A 84 0.88 7.33 1.12
N ASP A 85 1.44 6.25 0.59
CA ASP A 85 2.68 6.28 -0.21
C ASP A 85 3.85 6.96 0.52
N GLY A 86 3.90 6.82 1.85
CA GLY A 86 4.91 7.45 2.72
C GLY A 86 4.66 8.93 3.02
N GLU A 87 3.61 9.54 2.48
CA GLU A 87 3.23 10.92 2.79
C GLU A 87 2.13 10.94 3.86
N LYS A 88 2.36 11.60 5.00
CA LYS A 88 1.30 11.83 6.00
C LYS A 88 0.19 12.62 5.35
N VAL A 89 -1.05 12.12 5.27
CA VAL A 89 -2.22 12.76 4.62
C VAL A 89 -3.03 13.59 5.61
N HIS A 90 -3.36 13.01 6.76
CA HIS A 90 -4.24 13.63 7.73
C HIS A 90 -3.99 13.08 9.13
N GLY A 91 -4.34 13.86 10.15
CA GLY A 91 -4.26 13.45 11.54
C GLY A 91 -5.47 13.94 12.31
N VAL A 92 -6.06 13.05 13.11
CA VAL A 92 -7.23 13.36 13.94
C VAL A 92 -6.99 12.83 15.35
N PHE A 93 -7.50 13.55 16.35
CA PHE A 93 -7.57 13.04 17.70
C PHE A 93 -9.02 12.74 18.09
N ALA A 94 -9.21 11.71 18.89
CA ALA A 94 -10.49 11.36 19.46
C ALA A 94 -10.34 11.20 20.97
N THR A 95 -11.18 11.89 21.73
CA THR A 95 -11.24 11.71 23.17
C THR A 95 -12.37 10.74 23.46
N PRO A 96 -12.15 9.71 24.29
CA PRO A 96 -13.23 8.89 24.80
C PRO A 96 -14.28 9.79 25.44
N THR A 97 -15.52 9.67 25.00
CA THR A 97 -16.65 10.39 25.59
C THR A 97 -17.66 9.38 26.12
N SER A 98 -18.43 9.79 27.12
CA SER A 98 -19.51 9.00 27.66
C SER A 98 -20.81 9.79 27.61
N LEU A 99 -21.87 9.19 27.09
CA LEU A 99 -23.21 9.75 27.13
C LEU A 99 -24.00 9.03 28.23
N LYS A 100 -24.42 9.76 29.27
CA LYS A 100 -25.12 9.19 30.44
C LYS A 100 -24.36 8.02 31.10
N GLY A 101 -23.02 8.11 31.14
CA GLY A 101 -22.16 7.07 31.70
C GLY A 101 -21.86 5.90 30.76
N ILE A 102 -22.42 5.89 29.54
CA ILE A 102 -22.18 4.85 28.53
C ILE A 102 -21.05 5.33 27.59
N PRO A 103 -19.94 4.60 27.46
CA PRO A 103 -18.88 4.92 26.49
C PRO A 103 -19.43 4.98 25.06
N VAL A 104 -19.12 6.05 24.33
CA VAL A 104 -19.53 6.22 22.95
C VAL A 104 -18.39 5.75 22.02
N PRO A 105 -18.67 4.81 21.09
CA PRO A 105 -17.74 4.43 20.03
C PRO A 105 -17.18 5.63 19.28
N ILE A 106 -15.87 5.67 19.10
CA ILE A 106 -15.23 6.61 18.20
C ILE A 106 -15.44 6.10 16.78
N LYS A 107 -15.83 6.98 15.86
CA LYS A 107 -15.90 6.71 14.42
C LYS A 107 -15.29 7.88 13.67
N HIS A 108 -14.35 7.60 12.78
CA HIS A 108 -13.74 8.59 11.92
C HIS A 108 -13.43 8.02 10.55
N SER A 109 -13.62 8.83 9.51
CA SER A 109 -13.30 8.47 8.12
C SER A 109 -12.29 9.45 7.55
N PHE A 110 -11.13 8.94 7.18
CA PHE A 110 -10.14 9.66 6.40
C PHE A 110 -10.56 9.67 4.93
N ILE A 111 -10.97 10.84 4.46
CA ILE A 111 -11.41 11.03 3.06
C ILE A 111 -10.24 11.42 2.17
N GLY A 112 -9.28 12.17 2.71
CA GLY A 112 -8.10 12.66 2.01
C GLY A 112 -7.54 13.93 2.63
N PRO A 113 -6.56 14.56 1.96
CA PRO A 113 -5.88 15.73 2.48
C PRO A 113 -6.80 16.95 2.50
N GLN A 114 -6.38 17.94 3.27
CA GLN A 114 -7.10 19.21 3.40
C GLN A 114 -6.24 20.33 2.83
N ARG A 115 -6.86 21.23 2.09
CA ARG A 115 -6.24 22.44 1.53
C ARG A 115 -7.09 23.67 1.82
N ALA A 116 -6.48 24.85 1.65
CA ALA A 116 -7.16 26.11 1.90
C ALA A 116 -8.35 26.29 0.94
N SER A 117 -9.48 26.75 1.48
CA SER A 117 -10.59 27.28 0.68
C SER A 117 -10.37 28.76 0.41
N SER A 118 -10.95 29.27 -0.68
CA SER A 118 -11.07 30.72 -0.91
C SER A 118 -12.04 31.38 0.08
N THR A 119 -12.92 30.61 0.71
CA THR A 119 -13.87 31.09 1.72
C THR A 119 -13.25 31.02 3.13
N PRO A 120 -13.13 32.16 3.86
CA PRO A 120 -12.62 32.18 5.22
C PRO A 120 -13.41 31.25 6.15
N GLY A 121 -12.69 30.50 7.00
CA GLY A 121 -13.30 29.54 7.92
C GLY A 121 -13.64 28.18 7.30
N TYR A 122 -13.37 27.99 6.01
CA TYR A 122 -13.56 26.73 5.31
C TYR A 122 -12.25 26.17 4.79
N ILE A 123 -12.26 24.86 4.57
CA ILE A 123 -11.21 24.07 3.93
C ILE A 123 -11.83 23.28 2.78
N ILE A 124 -11.00 22.81 1.86
CA ILE A 124 -11.41 21.82 0.86
C ILE A 124 -10.80 20.49 1.27
N GLN A 125 -11.62 19.45 1.39
CA GLN A 125 -11.17 18.10 1.68
C GLN A 125 -11.21 17.28 0.39
N ASP A 126 -10.04 17.05 -0.19
CA ASP A 126 -9.88 16.28 -1.43
C ASP A 126 -10.10 14.78 -1.16
N LYS A 127 -10.49 14.05 -2.20
CA LYS A 127 -10.78 12.61 -2.12
C LYS A 127 -9.58 11.81 -2.59
N LEU A 128 -9.18 10.80 -1.81
CA LEU A 128 -8.15 9.84 -2.21
C LEU A 128 -8.64 9.00 -3.39
N ARG A 129 -7.78 8.83 -4.39
CA ARG A 129 -8.07 8.06 -5.59
C ARG A 129 -6.85 7.28 -6.05
N PHE A 130 -7.02 5.99 -6.31
CA PHE A 130 -5.97 5.17 -6.92
C PHE A 130 -5.67 5.68 -8.33
N SER A 131 -4.40 5.74 -8.69
CA SER A 131 -3.93 6.26 -9.98
C SER A 131 -2.83 5.35 -10.51
N PRO A 132 -2.75 5.13 -11.84
CA PRO A 132 -1.67 4.35 -12.41
C PRO A 132 -0.32 5.05 -12.19
N VAL A 133 0.73 4.25 -12.04
CA VAL A 133 2.10 4.73 -12.00
C VAL A 133 2.68 4.63 -13.41
N SER A 134 3.19 5.74 -13.95
CA SER A 134 3.90 5.75 -15.23
C SER A 134 5.40 5.60 -15.01
N THR A 135 6.06 4.86 -15.90
CA THR A 135 7.53 4.69 -15.87
C THR A 135 8.21 5.48 -16.97
N VAL A 136 9.44 5.93 -16.71
CA VAL A 136 10.31 6.58 -17.70
C VAL A 136 11.69 5.93 -17.68
N GLU A 137 12.20 5.58 -18.86
CA GLU A 137 13.49 4.89 -19.03
C GLU A 137 14.68 5.78 -18.62
N GLU A 138 14.65 7.06 -19.01
CA GLU A 138 15.73 8.01 -18.77
C GLU A 138 15.48 8.84 -17.51
N SER A 139 16.41 8.77 -16.57
CA SER A 139 16.36 9.53 -15.32
C SER A 139 17.76 9.94 -14.87
N SER A 140 17.91 11.17 -14.40
CA SER A 140 19.14 11.61 -13.73
C SER A 140 19.37 10.81 -12.44
N LYS A 141 20.63 10.69 -12.00
CA LYS A 141 20.98 9.99 -10.75
C LYS A 141 20.21 10.55 -9.53
N THR A 142 20.03 11.87 -9.47
CA THR A 142 19.29 12.53 -8.38
C THR A 142 17.79 12.23 -8.44
N LYS A 143 17.20 12.06 -9.63
CA LYS A 143 15.81 11.60 -9.78
C LYS A 143 15.70 10.15 -9.33
N LEU A 144 16.62 9.28 -9.74
CA LEU A 144 16.63 7.86 -9.36
C LEU A 144 16.67 7.64 -7.83
N GLU A 145 17.49 8.41 -7.11
CA GLU A 145 17.58 8.34 -5.64
C GLU A 145 16.29 8.81 -4.96
N ARG A 146 15.64 9.87 -5.48
CA ARG A 146 14.33 10.34 -4.97
C ARG A 146 13.24 9.32 -5.25
N ASP A 147 13.18 8.82 -6.48
CA ASP A 147 12.20 7.83 -6.92
C ASP A 147 12.34 6.54 -6.12
N SER A 148 13.56 6.08 -5.83
CA SER A 148 13.80 4.90 -4.99
C SER A 148 13.22 5.06 -3.57
N LYS A 149 13.27 6.26 -3.00
CA LYS A 149 12.65 6.56 -1.69
C LYS A 149 11.13 6.56 -1.77
N ILE A 150 10.56 7.09 -2.86
CA ILE A 150 9.10 7.09 -3.08
C ILE A 150 8.62 5.64 -3.24
N VAL A 151 9.29 4.85 -4.07
CA VAL A 151 8.99 3.44 -4.35
C VAL A 151 9.12 2.55 -3.10
N ALA A 152 9.89 2.97 -2.08
CA ALA A 152 9.95 2.25 -0.81
C ALA A 152 8.59 2.14 -0.13
N ASN A 153 7.81 3.23 -0.14
CA ASN A 153 6.53 3.35 0.56
C ASN A 153 5.31 3.36 -0.38
N LEU A 154 5.53 3.43 -1.69
CA LEU A 154 4.48 3.42 -2.70
C LEU A 154 3.63 2.14 -2.60
N GLY A 155 2.32 2.29 -2.76
CA GLY A 155 1.39 1.17 -2.68
C GLY A 155 1.09 0.76 -1.24
N ILE A 156 1.29 1.65 -0.27
CA ILE A 156 1.02 1.41 1.16
C ILE A 156 0.12 2.51 1.71
N ILE A 157 -0.99 2.10 2.30
CA ILE A 157 -1.83 2.92 3.18
C ILE A 157 -1.46 2.54 4.62
N GLU A 158 -0.95 3.48 5.39
CA GLU A 158 -0.50 3.27 6.76
C GLU A 158 -1.33 4.10 7.73
N VAL A 159 -1.84 3.45 8.78
CA VAL A 159 -2.55 4.10 9.89
C VAL A 159 -1.77 3.88 11.16
N GLU A 160 -1.25 4.96 11.73
CA GLU A 160 -0.59 4.94 13.03
C GLU A 160 -1.54 5.43 14.12
N ILE A 161 -1.63 4.68 15.21
CA ILE A 161 -2.51 4.99 16.34
C ILE A 161 -1.68 5.20 17.60
N PHE A 162 -1.78 6.38 18.17
CA PHE A 162 -1.05 6.79 19.36
C PHE A 162 -2.01 7.03 20.53
N SER A 163 -1.56 6.73 21.75
CA SER A 163 -2.09 7.35 22.96
C SER A 163 -1.40 8.69 23.16
N CYS A 164 -2.13 9.72 23.56
CA CYS A 164 -1.55 11.04 23.82
C CYS A 164 -2.34 11.82 24.87
N THR A 165 -1.79 12.92 25.38
CA THR A 165 -2.51 13.87 26.21
C THR A 165 -2.78 15.15 25.40
N LEU A 166 -4.04 15.56 25.35
CA LEU A 166 -4.44 16.80 24.68
C LEU A 166 -4.10 18.01 25.56
N LEU A 167 -3.57 19.04 24.90
CA LEU A 167 -3.27 20.33 25.50
C LEU A 167 -4.27 21.39 25.01
N GLN A 168 -3.84 22.65 25.03
CA GLN A 168 -4.64 23.80 24.64
C GLN A 168 -5.06 23.74 23.17
N ALA A 169 -6.24 24.31 22.91
CA ALA A 169 -6.73 24.57 21.57
C ALA A 169 -5.80 25.56 20.86
N LYS A 170 -5.55 25.31 19.58
CA LYS A 170 -4.79 26.19 18.71
C LYS A 170 -5.54 26.41 17.41
N PRO A 171 -5.32 27.55 16.71
CA PRO A 171 -5.77 27.70 15.34
C PRO A 171 -5.24 26.54 14.50
N TYR A 172 -6.11 25.94 13.68
CA TYR A 172 -5.69 24.91 12.75
C TYR A 172 -4.87 25.54 11.63
N ILE A 173 -3.62 25.11 11.53
CA ILE A 173 -2.71 25.52 10.46
C ILE A 173 -2.76 24.42 9.42
N LEU A 174 -3.26 24.77 8.23
CA LEU A 174 -3.24 23.86 7.09
C LEU A 174 -1.79 23.53 6.73
N PRO A 175 -1.43 22.25 6.58
CA PRO A 175 -0.13 21.89 6.05
C PRO A 175 -0.01 22.44 4.63
N SER A 176 1.12 23.08 4.32
CA SER A 176 1.49 23.38 2.94
C SER A 176 1.70 22.05 2.22
N ARG A 177 0.78 21.68 1.33
CA ARG A 177 0.86 20.46 0.53
C ARG A 177 0.88 20.82 -0.93
N ARG A 178 1.73 20.13 -1.68
CA ARG A 178 1.67 20.17 -3.13
C ARG A 178 0.44 19.38 -3.56
N SER A 179 -0.29 19.91 -4.52
CA SER A 179 -1.38 19.17 -5.16
C SER A 179 -0.81 17.93 -5.83
N ARG A 180 -1.47 16.78 -5.67
CA ARG A 180 -1.11 15.53 -6.34
C ARG A 180 -2.18 15.17 -7.36
N ASP A 181 -2.41 16.10 -8.28
CA ASP A 181 -3.45 15.99 -9.31
C ASP A 181 -2.99 15.13 -10.50
N GLU A 182 -1.68 14.97 -10.66
CA GLU A 182 -1.07 14.26 -11.78
C GLU A 182 -0.65 12.82 -11.42
N ALA A 183 -0.64 11.97 -12.45
CA ALA A 183 -0.15 10.60 -12.32
C ALA A 183 1.33 10.57 -11.92
N LEU A 184 1.67 9.66 -11.01
CA LEU A 184 3.03 9.55 -10.47
C LEU A 184 3.94 8.95 -11.54
N THR A 185 4.97 9.71 -11.95
CA THR A 185 5.95 9.30 -12.95
C THR A 185 7.27 8.92 -12.28
N ILE A 186 7.69 7.67 -12.41
CA ILE A 186 8.85 7.09 -11.70
C ILE A 186 9.88 6.57 -12.71
N ALA A 187 11.17 6.67 -12.40
CA ALA A 187 12.21 5.99 -13.16
C ALA A 187 12.00 4.46 -13.12
N GLU A 188 11.99 3.81 -14.29
CA GLU A 188 11.79 2.36 -14.38
C GLU A 188 12.81 1.57 -13.53
N LYS A 189 14.06 2.05 -13.50
CA LYS A 189 15.13 1.47 -12.68
C LYS A 189 14.83 1.49 -11.18
N ALA A 190 14.07 2.45 -10.68
CA ALA A 190 13.67 2.50 -9.27
C ALA A 190 12.61 1.46 -8.92
N MET A 191 11.80 1.03 -9.90
CA MET A 191 10.72 0.05 -9.74
C MET A 191 11.20 -1.39 -9.85
N LYS A 192 12.46 -1.62 -10.26
CA LYS A 192 12.98 -2.96 -10.53
C LYS A 192 12.84 -3.87 -9.32
N GLY A 193 12.13 -4.98 -9.51
CA GLY A 193 11.86 -5.96 -8.45
C GLY A 193 10.64 -5.68 -7.59
N LYS A 194 9.85 -4.64 -7.89
CA LYS A 194 8.57 -4.37 -7.22
C LYS A 194 7.43 -4.31 -8.23
N GLU A 195 6.35 -5.03 -7.92
CA GLU A 195 5.15 -5.07 -8.75
C GLU A 195 4.14 -4.01 -8.33
N LEU A 196 4.56 -2.75 -8.46
CA LEU A 196 3.77 -1.59 -8.08
C LEU A 196 3.10 -0.98 -9.32
N SER A 197 1.80 -1.17 -9.45
CA SER A 197 1.00 -0.68 -10.57
C SER A 197 0.24 0.62 -10.26
N HIS A 198 -0.02 0.88 -8.98
CA HIS A 198 -0.87 1.97 -8.53
C HIS A 198 -0.19 2.81 -7.45
N GLY A 199 -0.42 4.12 -7.51
CA GLY A 199 -0.19 5.08 -6.44
C GLY A 199 -1.49 5.77 -6.06
N THR A 200 -1.41 6.82 -5.24
CA THR A 200 -2.56 7.65 -4.90
C THR A 200 -2.43 9.06 -5.49
N THR A 201 -3.53 9.55 -6.04
CA THR A 201 -3.76 10.95 -6.44
C THR A 201 -4.92 11.54 -5.65
N TYR A 202 -5.09 12.86 -5.74
CA TYR A 202 -6.22 13.55 -5.16
C TYR A 202 -7.20 13.96 -6.26
N SER A 203 -8.49 13.89 -5.93
CA SER A 203 -9.56 14.36 -6.81
C SER A 203 -10.35 15.46 -6.12
N GLN A 204 -11.07 16.27 -6.91
CA GLN A 204 -11.72 17.48 -6.44
C GLN A 204 -12.52 17.25 -5.16
N GLY A 205 -12.11 17.98 -4.12
CA GLY A 205 -12.70 17.90 -2.80
C GLY A 205 -13.99 18.67 -2.59
N GLU A 206 -14.54 18.48 -1.40
CA GLU A 206 -15.72 19.20 -0.91
C GLU A 206 -15.31 20.27 0.09
N THR A 207 -16.02 21.40 0.07
CA THR A 207 -15.85 22.47 1.06
C THR A 207 -16.38 22.02 2.41
N ARG A 208 -15.58 22.17 3.47
CA ARG A 208 -15.93 21.82 4.85
C ARG A 208 -15.51 22.92 5.81
N LEU A 209 -16.14 22.96 6.97
CA LEU A 209 -15.71 23.87 8.04
C LEU A 209 -14.30 23.52 8.48
N ASN A 210 -13.51 24.56 8.78
CA ASN A 210 -12.17 24.40 9.29
C ASN A 210 -12.21 23.67 10.65
N PRO A 211 -11.58 22.49 10.79
CA PRO A 211 -11.58 21.78 12.06
C PRO A 211 -10.82 22.57 13.12
N GLY A 212 -11.19 22.39 14.38
CA GLY A 212 -10.37 22.84 15.50
C GLY A 212 -9.09 22.02 15.61
N SER A 213 -8.02 22.63 16.12
CA SER A 213 -6.76 21.91 16.39
C SER A 213 -6.39 21.98 17.87
N ARG A 214 -5.62 21.01 18.34
CA ARG A 214 -5.06 20.97 19.69
C ARG A 214 -3.61 20.55 19.62
N SER A 215 -2.80 21.08 20.54
CA SER A 215 -1.48 20.51 20.78
C SER A 215 -1.60 19.19 21.53
N VAL A 216 -0.63 18.30 21.31
CA VAL A 216 -0.56 16.98 21.93
C VAL A 216 0.83 16.77 22.54
N CYS A 217 0.90 16.10 23.68
CA CYS A 217 2.15 15.64 24.30
C CYS A 217 2.05 14.17 24.71
N ASN A 218 3.16 13.60 25.19
CA ASN A 218 3.23 12.24 25.73
C ASN A 218 2.67 11.19 24.75
N ARG A 219 3.10 11.27 23.48
CA ARG A 219 2.68 10.37 22.41
C ARG A 219 3.33 9.01 22.60
N GLU A 220 2.52 7.96 22.61
CA GLU A 220 2.95 6.57 22.69
C GLU A 220 2.28 5.80 21.56
N LEU A 221 3.07 5.18 20.68
CA LEU A 221 2.56 4.42 19.55
C LEU A 221 1.97 3.09 20.04
N LEU A 222 0.67 2.90 19.83
CA LEU A 222 -0.07 1.71 20.23
C LEU A 222 -0.07 0.66 19.13
N ALA A 223 -0.39 1.08 17.91
CA ALA A 223 -0.66 0.20 16.79
C ALA A 223 -0.33 0.85 15.45
N VAL A 224 0.06 0.03 14.49
CA VAL A 224 0.25 0.40 13.08
C VAL A 224 -0.53 -0.56 12.20
N TYR A 225 -1.34 -0.05 11.29
CA TYR A 225 -2.02 -0.85 10.28
C TYR A 225 -1.46 -0.50 8.92
N LYS A 226 -1.00 -1.49 8.16
CA LYS A 226 -0.53 -1.31 6.79
C LYS A 226 -1.38 -2.11 5.82
N PHE A 227 -1.92 -1.43 4.83
CA PHE A 227 -2.65 -2.03 3.72
C PHE A 227 -1.82 -1.84 2.45
N HIS A 228 -1.27 -2.94 1.95
CA HIS A 228 -0.54 -3.00 0.71
C HIS A 228 -1.55 -3.09 -0.44
N TYR A 229 -1.73 -2.00 -1.17
CA TYR A 229 -2.68 -1.98 -2.27
C TYR A 229 -2.00 -2.30 -3.59
N ARG A 230 -2.59 -3.21 -4.37
CA ARG A 230 -2.02 -3.75 -5.61
C ARG A 230 -3.12 -3.98 -6.64
N SER A 231 -2.78 -3.91 -7.92
CA SER A 231 -3.70 -4.42 -8.95
C SER A 231 -3.94 -5.91 -8.78
N HIS A 232 -5.07 -6.39 -9.30
CA HIS A 232 -5.37 -7.82 -9.35
C HIS A 232 -4.21 -8.64 -9.93
N ASP A 233 -3.68 -8.23 -11.09
CA ASP A 233 -2.57 -8.94 -11.74
C ASP A 233 -1.28 -8.91 -10.90
N ALA A 234 -1.04 -7.84 -10.14
CA ALA A 234 0.11 -7.75 -9.25
C ALA A 234 -0.05 -8.67 -8.04
N LEU A 235 -1.26 -8.77 -7.48
CA LEU A 235 -1.57 -9.73 -6.41
C LEU A 235 -1.37 -11.18 -6.87
N GLN A 236 -1.70 -11.50 -8.12
CA GLN A 236 -1.44 -12.82 -8.69
C GLN A 236 0.04 -13.09 -8.89
N ARG A 237 0.80 -12.11 -9.41
CA ARG A 237 2.25 -12.22 -9.60
C ARG A 237 3.02 -12.31 -8.27
N GLU A 238 2.54 -11.63 -7.23
CA GLU A 238 3.05 -11.75 -5.85
C GLU A 238 2.53 -13.02 -5.13
N MET A 239 1.75 -13.89 -5.80
CA MET A 239 1.18 -15.13 -5.26
C MET A 239 0.27 -14.92 -4.03
N ILE A 240 -0.27 -13.71 -3.86
CA ILE A 240 -1.28 -13.39 -2.85
C ILE A 240 -2.64 -13.93 -3.28
N LEU A 241 -2.95 -13.83 -4.57
CA LEU A 241 -4.11 -14.43 -5.21
C LEU A 241 -3.71 -15.68 -6.00
N PRO A 242 -4.55 -16.72 -6.04
CA PRO A 242 -4.30 -17.86 -6.90
C PRO A 242 -4.27 -17.43 -8.38
N PRO A 243 -3.46 -18.09 -9.22
CA PRO A 243 -3.51 -17.90 -10.67
C PRO A 243 -4.93 -18.12 -11.18
N ARG A 244 -5.38 -17.29 -12.13
CA ARG A 244 -6.64 -17.55 -12.85
C ARG A 244 -6.53 -18.91 -13.51
N ASP A 245 -7.51 -19.77 -13.26
CA ASP A 245 -7.62 -21.03 -14.00
C ASP A 245 -7.76 -20.71 -15.49
N PRO A 246 -6.86 -21.21 -16.36
CA PRO A 246 -6.91 -20.95 -17.80
C PRO A 246 -8.18 -21.50 -18.47
N ALA A 247 -9.01 -22.23 -17.72
CA ALA A 247 -10.27 -22.80 -18.20
C ALA A 247 -11.45 -21.80 -18.21
N VAL A 248 -11.33 -20.63 -17.59
CA VAL A 248 -12.42 -19.63 -17.54
C VAL A 248 -11.90 -18.27 -17.98
N SER A 249 -11.81 -18.09 -19.30
CA SER A 249 -11.71 -16.75 -19.91
C SER A 249 -12.94 -15.92 -19.53
N ASP A 250 -12.79 -14.60 -19.35
CA ASP A 250 -13.88 -13.65 -19.11
C ASP A 250 -14.97 -13.71 -20.22
N GLU A 251 -14.64 -14.25 -21.39
CA GLU A 251 -15.58 -14.56 -22.46
C GLU A 251 -16.61 -15.64 -22.07
N VAL A 252 -16.25 -16.63 -21.24
CA VAL A 252 -17.14 -17.73 -20.82
C VAL A 252 -18.10 -17.32 -19.72
N SER A 253 -17.71 -16.34 -18.89
CA SER A 253 -18.58 -15.81 -17.82
C SER A 253 -19.68 -14.87 -18.35
N ALA A 254 -19.47 -14.31 -19.55
CA ALA A 254 -20.44 -13.50 -20.28
C ALA A 254 -21.31 -14.33 -21.23
N MET A 255 -20.97 -15.61 -21.47
CA MET A 255 -21.79 -16.51 -22.27
C MET A 255 -23.04 -16.93 -21.50
N THR A 256 -24.16 -16.94 -22.21
CA THR A 256 -25.39 -17.55 -21.70
C THR A 256 -25.18 -19.07 -21.51
N GLU A 257 -25.95 -19.68 -20.61
CA GLU A 257 -25.82 -21.13 -20.31
C GLU A 257 -25.96 -22.00 -21.57
N ASP A 258 -26.72 -21.53 -22.56
CA ASP A 258 -26.92 -22.19 -23.85
C ASP A 258 -25.68 -22.10 -24.76
N GLU A 259 -24.97 -20.96 -24.75
CA GLU A 259 -23.72 -20.79 -25.50
C GLU A 259 -22.61 -21.65 -24.89
N ALA A 260 -22.50 -21.69 -23.57
CA ALA A 260 -21.56 -22.56 -22.86
C ALA A 260 -21.81 -24.06 -23.15
N ARG A 261 -23.09 -24.49 -23.19
CA ARG A 261 -23.47 -25.85 -23.55
C ARG A 261 -23.15 -26.18 -25.02
N SER A 262 -23.38 -25.24 -25.93
CA SER A 262 -23.08 -25.41 -27.37
C SER A 262 -21.57 -25.59 -27.60
N LEU A 263 -20.75 -24.76 -26.95
CA LEU A 263 -19.29 -24.83 -27.03
C LEU A 263 -18.74 -26.14 -26.46
N ALA A 264 -19.28 -26.60 -25.32
CA ALA A 264 -18.93 -27.88 -24.73
C ALA A 264 -19.26 -29.07 -25.66
N GLN A 265 -20.41 -29.03 -26.34
CA GLN A 265 -20.78 -30.05 -27.32
C GLN A 265 -19.88 -30.04 -28.55
N GLN A 266 -19.47 -28.87 -29.02
CA GLN A 266 -18.57 -28.73 -30.16
C GLN A 266 -17.17 -29.28 -29.84
N TYR A 267 -16.64 -29.01 -28.64
CA TYR A 267 -15.39 -29.58 -28.16
C TYR A 267 -15.45 -31.11 -28.02
N LEU A 268 -16.56 -31.66 -27.54
CA LEU A 268 -16.76 -33.12 -27.45
C LEU A 268 -16.83 -33.77 -28.84
N ARG A 269 -17.35 -33.07 -29.85
CA ARG A 269 -17.32 -33.55 -31.25
C ARG A 269 -15.90 -33.57 -31.81
N LEU A 270 -15.16 -32.48 -31.66
CA LEU A 270 -13.76 -32.38 -32.12
C LEU A 270 -12.85 -33.42 -31.44
N LYS A 271 -13.08 -33.73 -30.17
CA LYS A 271 -12.35 -34.80 -29.45
C LYS A 271 -12.71 -36.22 -29.90
N ARG A 272 -13.86 -36.42 -30.54
CA ARG A 272 -14.31 -37.73 -31.06
C ARG A 272 -13.83 -38.01 -32.48
N GLU A 273 -13.24 -37.04 -33.17
CA GLU A 273 -12.63 -37.28 -34.47
C GLU A 273 -11.24 -37.89 -34.29
N PRO A 274 -11.01 -39.14 -34.75
CA PRO A 274 -9.69 -39.74 -34.70
C PRO A 274 -8.77 -39.00 -35.68
N GLN A 275 -7.66 -38.47 -35.17
CA GLN A 275 -6.54 -37.99 -35.97
C GLN A 275 -6.05 -39.14 -36.86
N VAL A 276 -6.40 -39.07 -38.15
CA VAL A 276 -5.85 -39.93 -39.19
C VAL A 276 -4.36 -39.59 -39.31
N LYS A 277 -3.52 -40.47 -38.77
CA LYS A 277 -2.06 -40.45 -38.94
C LYS A 277 -1.74 -40.58 -40.44
N SER A 278 -1.24 -39.53 -41.06
CA SER A 278 -0.40 -39.67 -42.25
C SER A 278 1.05 -39.81 -41.79
N GLU A 279 1.57 -41.03 -41.87
CA GLU A 279 3.02 -41.27 -41.86
C GLU A 279 3.56 -40.93 -43.24
N ASP A 280 4.51 -39.99 -43.35
CA ASP A 280 5.52 -40.06 -44.41
C ASP A 280 6.88 -39.46 -43.98
N LYS A 281 7.81 -40.41 -43.86
CA LYS A 281 9.27 -40.45 -43.93
C LYS A 281 10.09 -39.15 -43.96
N LYS A 282 11.06 -39.11 -43.03
CA LYS A 282 12.28 -38.27 -43.00
C LYS A 282 13.15 -38.43 -44.26
N PRO A 283 14.07 -37.48 -44.50
CA PRO A 283 15.48 -37.86 -44.38
C PRO A 283 16.34 -36.89 -43.55
N LEU A 284 17.45 -37.48 -43.09
CA LEU A 284 18.53 -36.97 -42.24
C LEU A 284 19.45 -35.94 -42.91
N LEU A 285 20.06 -35.06 -42.11
CA LEU A 285 21.40 -34.40 -42.20
C LEU A 285 21.31 -33.09 -41.39
N SER A 286 22.26 -32.59 -40.61
CA SER A 286 23.69 -32.79 -40.48
C SER A 286 24.14 -32.31 -39.09
N LYS A 287 25.10 -33.03 -38.47
CA LYS A 287 25.89 -32.57 -37.33
C LYS A 287 26.71 -31.32 -37.72
N ARG A 288 26.81 -30.34 -36.82
CA ARG A 288 28.01 -29.52 -36.62
C ARG A 288 28.19 -29.26 -35.12
N THR A 289 29.18 -29.95 -34.56
CA THR A 289 29.87 -29.61 -33.33
C THR A 289 30.66 -28.33 -33.55
N ILE A 290 30.53 -27.36 -32.65
CA ILE A 290 31.46 -26.24 -32.52
C ILE A 290 32.07 -26.39 -31.12
N ASP A 291 33.34 -26.78 -31.14
CA ASP A 291 34.26 -26.73 -30.02
C ASP A 291 35.04 -25.42 -30.14
N LEU A 292 35.09 -24.64 -29.06
CA LEU A 292 35.89 -23.43 -28.93
C LEU A 292 36.39 -23.37 -27.49
N THR A 293 37.32 -24.26 -27.17
CA THR A 293 38.43 -23.92 -26.27
C THR A 293 39.30 -22.88 -26.97
N GLU A 294 39.45 -21.70 -26.39
CA GLU A 294 40.73 -20.97 -26.42
C GLU A 294 40.77 -19.93 -25.30
N ASP A 295 41.90 -19.99 -24.62
CA ASP A 295 42.36 -19.16 -23.51
C ASP A 295 42.52 -17.70 -23.92
N ASP A 296 42.35 -16.79 -22.96
CA ASP A 296 43.20 -15.59 -22.95
C ASP A 296 43.38 -15.07 -21.51
N ASP A 297 44.63 -15.19 -21.05
CA ASP A 297 45.18 -14.55 -19.88
C ASP A 297 45.28 -13.03 -20.10
N ALA A 298 44.73 -12.23 -19.17
CA ALA A 298 45.11 -10.83 -19.06
C ALA A 298 45.22 -10.39 -17.59
N GLN A 299 46.47 -10.12 -17.24
CA GLN A 299 46.94 -9.49 -16.00
C GLN A 299 46.35 -8.08 -15.78
N GLY A 300 46.14 -7.74 -14.51
CA GLY A 300 45.95 -6.37 -14.02
C GLY A 300 45.57 -6.40 -12.54
N SER A 301 46.52 -6.52 -11.60
CA SER A 301 47.35 -5.43 -11.06
C SER A 301 46.54 -4.16 -10.78
N GLY A 302 46.35 -3.82 -9.49
CA GLY A 302 45.85 -2.49 -9.13
C GLY A 302 45.19 -2.36 -7.77
N CYS A 303 45.99 -2.35 -6.71
CA CYS A 303 45.61 -1.90 -5.38
C CYS A 303 44.86 -0.55 -5.39
N GLY A 304 43.70 -0.49 -4.74
CA GLY A 304 42.97 0.74 -4.45
C GLY A 304 42.25 0.68 -3.11
N ARG A 305 42.98 0.86 -2.01
CA ARG A 305 42.41 1.10 -0.66
C ARG A 305 41.65 2.42 -0.66
N VAL A 306 40.32 2.37 -0.68
CA VAL A 306 39.49 3.55 -0.39
C VAL A 306 39.37 3.68 1.13
N LYS A 307 39.90 4.80 1.64
CA LYS A 307 39.85 5.19 3.05
C LYS A 307 38.39 5.46 3.45
N ARG A 308 37.95 4.83 4.55
CA ARG A 308 36.70 5.17 5.25
C ARG A 308 36.84 6.56 5.91
N PRO A 309 35.92 7.51 5.69
CA PRO A 309 35.78 8.65 6.60
C PRO A 309 35.15 8.16 7.91
N LYS A 310 35.77 8.52 9.04
CA LYS A 310 35.17 8.44 10.38
C LYS A 310 34.02 9.46 10.43
N ALA A 311 32.82 9.00 10.76
CA ALA A 311 31.76 9.89 11.22
C ALA A 311 32.14 10.42 12.61
N ILE A 312 32.20 11.75 12.71
CA ILE A 312 32.15 12.46 13.98
C ILE A 312 30.67 12.69 14.26
N ASP A 313 30.26 12.18 15.40
CA ASP A 313 28.95 12.29 16.01
C ASP A 313 28.74 13.72 16.49
N ASP A 314 27.81 14.44 15.88
CA ASP A 314 27.16 15.61 16.46
C ASP A 314 25.73 15.66 15.92
N GLY A 315 24.85 14.94 16.61
CA GLY A 315 23.43 14.88 16.31
C GLY A 315 22.76 16.25 16.42
N CYS A 316 22.50 16.86 15.27
CA CYS A 316 21.45 17.86 15.03
C CYS A 316 21.24 18.02 13.51
N ASP A 317 20.31 17.25 12.94
CA ASP A 317 19.85 17.51 11.57
C ASP A 317 18.63 18.45 11.60
N PHE A 318 18.86 19.68 11.15
CA PHE A 318 17.81 20.59 10.68
C PHE A 318 17.69 20.41 9.17
N ILE A 319 16.50 20.03 8.69
CA ILE A 319 16.15 20.14 7.27
C ILE A 319 15.03 21.16 7.15
N ASP A 320 15.38 22.31 6.58
CA ASP A 320 14.47 23.34 6.10
C ASP A 320 13.85 22.87 4.77
N LEU A 321 12.54 22.99 4.64
CA LEU A 321 11.77 22.59 3.46
C LEU A 321 10.93 23.79 3.00
N THR A 322 11.55 24.65 2.21
CA THR A 322 10.87 25.49 1.21
C THR A 322 10.79 24.77 -0.13
#